data_AF-D3SQ88-F1
#
_entry.id   AF-D3SQ88-F1
#
_cell.length_a   1.000
_cell.length_b   1.000
_cell.length_c   1.000
_cell.angle_alpha   90.00
_cell.angle_beta   90.00
_cell.angle_gamma   90.00
#
_symmetry.space_group_name_H-M   'P 1'
#
loop_
_entity.id
_entity.type
_entity.pdbx_description
1 polymer ?
#
loop_
_entity_poly.entity_id
_entity_poly.type
_entity_poly.pdbx_seq_one_letter_code
_entity_poly.pdbx_strand_id
1 'polypeptide(L)'
;MEYFFFPDVYADRQLIDYYVLVFNLRSESMVRLVERDGRRYIVDIYDWESFKRSAYNVILYEMGDEIGRFEDIETALRTAYRMAYTDAVRLNPKRVEPSLGVGAPPIDVIKRVFPVEFSLDPFPADLDAFLEEVVRSLNETGELEL
;
A
#
# COMPACT_ATOMS: atom_id res chain seq x y z
N MET A 1 11.34 10.51 -14.97
CA MET A 1 11.78 9.34 -14.20
C MET A 1 10.60 8.39 -14.04
N GLU A 2 10.83 7.09 -13.98
CA GLU A 2 9.79 6.09 -13.73
C GLU A 2 9.65 5.83 -12.23
N TYR A 3 8.41 5.69 -11.79
CA TYR A 3 8.00 5.43 -10.42
C TYR A 3 7.02 4.26 -10.40
N PHE A 4 6.90 3.62 -9.24
CA PHE A 4 5.98 2.52 -9.05
C PHE A 4 5.34 2.57 -7.66
N PHE A 5 4.11 2.08 -7.60
CA PHE A 5 3.41 1.77 -6.37
C PHE A 5 3.00 0.29 -6.35
N PHE A 6 3.08 -0.32 -5.17
CA PHE A 6 2.58 -1.66 -4.87
C PHE A 6 1.28 -1.52 -4.07
N PRO A 7 0.10 -1.64 -4.71
CA PRO A 7 -1.19 -1.58 -4.03
C PRO A 7 -1.52 -2.93 -3.35
N ASP A 8 -0.57 -3.44 -2.58
CA ASP A 8 -0.68 -4.75 -1.94
C ASP A 8 -1.69 -4.71 -0.80
N VAL A 9 -2.29 -5.86 -0.51
CA VAL A 9 -3.24 -6.00 0.59
C VAL A 9 -2.93 -7.24 1.41
N TYR A 10 -3.13 -7.15 2.72
CA TYR A 10 -3.12 -8.29 3.63
C TYR A 10 -4.53 -8.85 3.76
N ALA A 11 -4.68 -10.15 3.55
CA ALA A 11 -5.82 -10.97 3.92
C ALA A 11 -5.44 -11.74 5.20
N ASP A 12 -5.85 -11.23 6.37
CA ASP A 12 -5.30 -11.62 7.66
C ASP A 12 -3.75 -11.56 7.68
N ARG A 13 -3.05 -12.71 7.66
CA ARG A 13 -1.56 -12.79 7.62
C ARG A 13 -0.99 -13.05 6.23
N GLN A 14 -1.85 -13.23 5.22
CA GLN A 14 -1.43 -13.53 3.86
C GLN A 14 -1.33 -12.23 3.05
N LEU A 15 -0.19 -11.99 2.40
CA LEU A 15 0.00 -10.87 1.50
C LEU A 15 -0.48 -11.22 0.09
N ILE A 16 -1.23 -10.30 -0.53
CA ILE A 16 -1.60 -10.31 -1.94
C ILE A 16 -0.84 -9.16 -2.62
N ASP A 17 0.22 -9.52 -3.35
CA ASP A 17 1.25 -8.61 -3.90
C ASP A 17 1.41 -8.73 -5.42
N TYR A 18 0.32 -9.06 -6.11
CA TYR A 18 0.34 -9.36 -7.54
C TYR A 18 0.40 -8.12 -8.42
N TYR A 19 0.05 -6.95 -7.88
CA TYR A 19 -0.20 -5.75 -8.66
C TYR A 19 0.95 -4.75 -8.56
N VAL A 20 1.32 -4.14 -9.68
CA VAL A 20 2.31 -3.05 -9.72
C VAL A 20 1.77 -1.94 -10.59
N LEU A 21 1.68 -0.74 -10.03
CA LEU A 21 1.28 0.45 -10.76
C LEU A 21 2.50 1.28 -11.11
N VAL A 22 2.84 1.33 -12.40
CA VAL A 22 3.99 2.06 -12.93
C VAL A 22 3.53 3.37 -13.56
N PHE A 23 4.27 4.45 -13.35
CA PHE A 23 3.95 5.76 -13.92
C PHE A 23 5.18 6.66 -14.00
N ASN A 24 5.06 7.76 -14.73
CA ASN A 24 6.04 8.83 -14.76
C ASN A 24 5.49 10.11 -14.12
N LEU A 25 6.38 10.97 -13.62
CA LEU A 25 6.04 12.30 -13.14
C LEU A 25 6.72 13.38 -14.00
N ARG A 26 5.95 14.40 -14.40
CA ARG A 26 6.48 15.59 -15.10
C ARG A 26 7.33 16.48 -14.20
N SER A 27 7.00 16.49 -12.91
CA SER A 27 7.70 17.22 -11.84
C SER A 27 7.73 16.37 -10.58
N GLU A 28 8.81 16.45 -9.81
CA GLU A 28 8.97 15.79 -8.50
C GLU A 28 8.72 16.76 -7.33
N SER A 29 8.41 18.02 -7.61
CA SER A 29 8.27 19.07 -6.58
C SER A 29 7.16 18.84 -5.55
N MET A 30 6.22 17.94 -5.84
CA MET A 30 5.08 17.61 -4.98
C MET A 30 5.27 16.36 -4.14
N VAL A 31 6.42 15.66 -4.27
CA VAL A 31 6.65 14.38 -3.61
C VAL A 31 7.87 14.42 -2.72
N ARG A 32 7.83 13.66 -1.62
CA ARG A 32 9.02 13.31 -0.85
C ARG A 32 9.56 11.98 -1.34
N LEU A 33 10.85 11.95 -1.65
CA LEU A 33 11.52 10.76 -2.12
C LEU A 33 12.49 10.23 -1.07
N VAL A 34 12.57 8.91 -0.97
CA VAL A 34 13.62 8.19 -0.23
C VAL A 34 14.31 7.25 -1.20
N GLU A 35 15.64 7.15 -1.08
CA GLU A 35 16.42 6.17 -1.83
C GLU A 35 16.66 4.93 -0.98
N ARG A 36 16.35 3.75 -1.52
CA ARG A 36 16.68 2.43 -0.96
C ARG A 36 17.10 1.48 -2.07
N ASP A 37 18.15 0.71 -1.85
CA ASP A 37 18.63 -0.33 -2.77
C ASP A 37 18.82 0.18 -4.22
N GLY A 38 19.28 1.42 -4.37
CA GLY A 38 19.48 2.08 -5.67
C GLY A 38 18.21 2.53 -6.39
N ARG A 39 17.05 2.52 -5.72
CA ARG A 39 15.75 2.96 -6.25
C ARG A 39 15.18 4.11 -5.43
N ARG A 40 14.44 5.00 -6.10
CA ARG A 40 13.75 6.14 -5.46
C ARG A 40 12.27 5.82 -5.27
N TYR A 41 11.81 5.96 -4.04
CA TYR A 41 10.43 5.67 -3.64
C TYR A 41 9.73 6.94 -3.19
N ILE A 42 8.49 7.12 -3.61
CA ILE A 42 7.62 8.18 -3.10
C ILE A 42 7.13 7.75 -1.73
N VAL A 43 7.51 8.49 -0.70
CA VAL A 43 7.12 8.24 0.69
C VAL A 43 6.10 9.25 1.21
N ASP A 44 5.87 10.34 0.47
CA ASP A 44 4.87 11.36 0.80
C ASP A 44 4.47 12.15 -0.45
N ILE A 45 3.23 12.67 -0.47
CA ILE A 45 2.69 13.52 -1.53
C ILE A 45 2.02 14.73 -0.88
N TYR A 46 2.66 15.90 -1.00
CA TYR A 46 2.23 17.12 -0.32
C TYR A 46 1.07 17.85 -1.02
N ASP A 47 0.92 17.64 -2.33
CA ASP A 47 -0.17 18.19 -3.13
C ASP A 47 -0.70 17.12 -4.09
N TRP A 48 -1.82 16.52 -3.69
CA TRP A 48 -2.48 15.44 -4.45
C TRP A 48 -2.93 15.87 -5.84
N GLU A 49 -3.49 17.07 -5.97
CA GLU A 49 -4.03 17.54 -7.24
C GLU A 49 -2.93 17.86 -8.24
N SER A 50 -1.82 18.44 -7.77
CA SER A 50 -0.62 18.62 -8.60
C SER A 50 0.06 17.29 -8.94
N PHE A 51 0.06 16.32 -8.02
CA PHE A 51 0.54 14.97 -8.29
C PHE A 51 -0.25 14.30 -9.42
N LYS A 52 -1.59 14.31 -9.37
CA LYS A 52 -2.43 13.73 -10.43
C LYS A 52 -2.17 14.35 -11.79
N ARG A 53 -2.08 15.68 -11.88
CA ARG A 53 -1.77 16.39 -13.14
C ARG A 53 -0.36 16.11 -13.66
N SER A 54 0.58 15.81 -12.77
CA SER A 54 1.96 15.49 -13.11
C SER A 54 2.15 14.04 -13.54
N ALA A 55 1.32 13.12 -13.04
CA ALA A 55 1.37 11.71 -13.38
C ALA A 55 0.96 11.47 -14.84
N TYR A 56 1.73 10.66 -15.55
CA TYR A 56 1.44 10.25 -16.93
C TYR A 56 2.04 8.88 -17.22
N ASN A 57 1.65 8.27 -18.36
CA ASN A 57 2.01 6.89 -18.71
C ASN A 57 1.71 5.91 -17.57
N VAL A 58 0.49 5.98 -17.04
CA VAL A 58 0.07 5.15 -15.91
C VAL A 58 -0.32 3.76 -16.42
N ILE A 59 0.39 2.73 -15.98
CA ILE A 59 0.23 1.35 -16.43
C ILE A 59 0.10 0.45 -15.21
N LEU A 60 -0.91 -0.41 -15.20
CA LEU A 60 -1.11 -1.43 -14.17
C LEU A 60 -0.66 -2.79 -14.70
N TYR A 61 0.18 -3.45 -13.91
CA TYR A 61 0.63 -4.81 -14.14
C TYR A 61 0.05 -5.76 -13.10
N GLU A 62 -0.16 -7.00 -13.49
CA GLU A 62 -0.49 -8.14 -12.63
C GLU A 62 0.51 -9.26 -12.93
N MET A 63 1.30 -9.68 -11.95
CA MET A 63 2.32 -10.73 -12.10
C MET A 63 3.29 -10.52 -13.29
N GLY A 64 3.53 -9.26 -13.65
CA GLY A 64 4.40 -8.87 -14.78
C GLY A 64 3.66 -8.69 -16.12
N ASP A 65 2.39 -9.08 -16.22
CA ASP A 65 1.57 -8.86 -17.40
C ASP A 65 0.87 -7.50 -17.33
N GLU A 66 0.90 -6.74 -18.42
CA GLU A 66 0.18 -5.47 -18.53
C GLU A 66 -1.33 -5.74 -18.62
N ILE A 67 -2.10 -5.27 -17.64
CA ILE A 67 -3.55 -5.48 -17.58
C ILE A 67 -4.36 -4.20 -17.84
N GLY A 68 -3.72 -3.02 -17.82
CA GLY A 68 -4.42 -1.78 -18.15
C GLY A 68 -3.53 -0.55 -18.24
N ARG A 69 -3.99 0.41 -19.04
CA ARG A 69 -3.42 1.77 -19.14
C ARG A 69 -4.46 2.79 -18.72
N PHE A 70 -4.03 3.80 -18.00
CA PHE A 70 -4.90 4.80 -17.41
C PHE A 70 -4.42 6.21 -17.75
N GLU A 71 -5.38 7.11 -17.98
CA GLU A 71 -5.09 8.54 -18.14
C GLU A 71 -4.91 9.24 -16.78
N ASP A 72 -5.46 8.65 -15.71
CA ASP A 72 -5.52 9.22 -14.37
C ASP A 72 -5.01 8.21 -13.33
N ILE A 73 -4.07 8.67 -12.50
CA ILE A 73 -3.41 7.84 -11.47
C ILE A 73 -4.35 7.44 -10.33
N GLU A 74 -5.32 8.31 -10.00
CA GLU A 74 -6.29 8.02 -8.94
C GLU A 74 -7.20 6.84 -9.34
N THR A 75 -7.71 6.87 -10.56
CA THR A 75 -8.53 5.82 -11.16
C THR A 75 -7.76 4.51 -11.26
N ALA A 76 -6.48 4.57 -11.63
CA ALA A 76 -5.60 3.41 -11.71
C ALA A 76 -5.40 2.76 -10.33
N LEU A 77 -5.11 3.56 -9.29
CA LEU A 77 -4.97 3.10 -7.91
C LEU A 77 -6.28 2.51 -7.36
N ARG A 78 -7.43 3.15 -7.60
CA ARG A 78 -8.75 2.63 -7.23
C ARG A 78 -9.01 1.27 -7.87
N THR A 79 -8.65 1.13 -9.15
CA THR A 79 -8.81 -0.12 -9.89
C THR A 79 -7.91 -1.20 -9.31
N ALA A 80 -6.64 -0.91 -9.09
CA ALA A 80 -5.68 -1.86 -8.57
C ALA A 80 -6.05 -2.35 -7.16
N TYR A 81 -6.39 -1.44 -6.23
CA TYR A 81 -6.83 -1.82 -4.90
C TYR A 81 -8.14 -2.59 -4.90
N ARG A 82 -9.09 -2.27 -5.79
CA ARG A 82 -10.33 -3.05 -5.91
C ARG A 82 -10.05 -4.48 -6.38
N MET A 83 -9.12 -4.66 -7.32
CA MET A 83 -8.71 -6.00 -7.78
C MET A 83 -8.04 -6.77 -6.64
N ALA A 84 -7.01 -6.19 -6.02
CA ALA A 84 -6.30 -6.77 -4.88
C ALA A 84 -7.24 -7.15 -3.73
N TYR A 85 -8.16 -6.25 -3.36
CA TYR A 85 -9.17 -6.49 -2.34
C TYR A 85 -10.14 -7.62 -2.72
N THR A 86 -10.57 -7.68 -3.98
CA THR A 86 -11.48 -8.74 -4.45
C THR A 86 -10.82 -10.11 -4.35
N ASP A 87 -9.54 -10.21 -4.72
CA ASP A 87 -8.79 -11.45 -4.62
C ASP A 87 -8.51 -11.84 -3.17
N ALA A 88 -8.18 -10.88 -2.31
CA ALA A 88 -8.07 -11.10 -0.88
C ALA A 88 -9.37 -11.65 -0.27
N VAL A 89 -10.52 -11.05 -0.59
CA VAL A 89 -11.83 -11.48 -0.07
C VAL A 89 -12.17 -12.92 -0.48
N ARG A 90 -11.74 -13.39 -1.65
CA ARG A 90 -11.98 -14.78 -2.11
C ARG A 90 -11.33 -15.84 -1.20
N LEU A 91 -10.37 -15.43 -0.38
CA LEU A 91 -9.73 -16.30 0.61
C LEU A 91 -10.55 -16.43 1.91
N ASN A 92 -11.70 -15.74 2.02
CA ASN A 92 -12.52 -15.62 3.23
C ASN A 92 -11.74 -15.20 4.50
N PRO A 93 -10.94 -14.11 4.45
CA PRO A 93 -10.24 -13.62 5.62
C PRO A 93 -11.20 -12.96 6.63
N LYS A 94 -10.76 -12.81 7.88
CA LYS A 94 -11.49 -12.01 8.88
C LYS A 94 -11.34 -10.52 8.60
N ARG A 95 -10.17 -10.08 8.12
CA ARG A 95 -9.86 -8.68 7.82
C ARG A 95 -9.05 -8.58 6.52
N VAL A 96 -9.33 -7.55 5.73
CA VAL A 96 -8.50 -7.16 4.58
C VAL A 96 -8.01 -5.74 4.79
N GLU A 97 -6.70 -5.54 4.73
CA GLU A 97 -6.05 -4.26 5.00
C GLU A 97 -5.05 -3.89 3.92
N PRO A 98 -4.85 -2.59 3.62
CA PRO A 98 -3.79 -2.20 2.71
C PRO A 98 -2.42 -2.44 3.35
N SER A 99 -1.46 -2.90 2.55
CA SER A 99 -0.06 -2.88 2.95
C SER A 99 0.45 -1.45 3.07
N LEU A 100 1.33 -1.21 4.05
CA LEU A 100 1.95 0.08 4.31
C LEU A 100 3.47 -0.05 4.27
N GLY A 101 4.15 1.02 3.88
CA GLY A 101 5.61 1.10 3.92
C GLY A 101 6.22 1.64 2.63
N VAL A 102 7.51 1.37 2.44
CA VAL A 102 8.24 1.82 1.26
C VAL A 102 7.76 1.04 0.03
N GLY A 103 7.35 1.75 -1.02
CA GLY A 103 6.84 1.15 -2.25
C GLY A 103 5.32 1.06 -2.31
N ALA A 104 4.63 1.02 -1.16
CA ALA A 104 3.19 1.25 -1.13
C ALA A 104 2.87 2.74 -1.41
N PRO A 105 1.69 3.08 -1.94
CA PRO A 105 1.21 4.46 -1.95
C PRO A 105 1.26 5.07 -0.53
N PRO A 106 1.55 6.38 -0.38
CA PRO A 106 1.49 7.03 0.93
C PRO A 106 0.10 6.87 1.58
N ILE A 107 0.05 6.76 2.90
CA ILE A 107 -1.19 6.50 3.65
C ILE A 107 -2.35 7.44 3.29
N ASP A 108 -2.07 8.73 3.09
CA ASP A 108 -3.07 9.73 2.75
C ASP A 108 -3.64 9.55 1.33
N VAL A 109 -2.90 8.86 0.45
CA VAL A 109 -3.38 8.39 -0.84
C VAL A 109 -4.23 7.15 -0.64
N ILE A 110 -3.74 6.15 0.10
CA ILE A 110 -4.46 4.89 0.35
C ILE A 110 -5.85 5.18 0.91
N LYS A 111 -5.97 6.05 1.92
CA LYS A 111 -7.27 6.46 2.50
C LYS A 111 -8.27 7.02 1.48
N ARG A 112 -7.80 7.56 0.35
CA ARG A 112 -8.67 8.11 -0.71
C ARG A 112 -9.14 7.05 -1.68
N VAL A 113 -8.30 6.05 -1.96
CA VAL A 113 -8.48 5.12 -3.10
C VAL A 113 -8.84 3.69 -2.68
N PHE A 114 -8.58 3.30 -1.43
CA PHE A 114 -8.89 1.97 -0.91
C PHE A 114 -10.42 1.74 -0.91
N PRO A 115 -10.90 0.53 -1.26
CA PRO A 115 -12.32 0.29 -1.51
C PRO A 115 -13.19 0.28 -0.24
N VAL A 116 -12.60 0.13 0.93
CA VAL A 116 -13.29 0.11 2.22
C VAL A 116 -12.60 1.02 3.23
N GLU A 117 -13.31 1.45 4.26
CA GLU A 117 -12.68 2.17 5.36
C GLU A 117 -11.76 1.23 6.14
N PHE A 118 -10.59 1.73 6.56
CA PHE A 118 -9.65 1.03 7.42
C PHE A 118 -9.13 1.97 8.50
N SER A 119 -8.88 1.42 9.68
CA SER A 119 -8.28 2.13 10.80
C SER A 119 -6.91 1.54 11.09
N LEU A 120 -5.92 2.41 11.23
CA LEU A 120 -4.66 2.01 11.82
C LEU A 120 -4.76 2.16 13.32
N ASP A 121 -4.29 1.14 14.03
CA ASP A 121 -4.20 1.23 15.47
C ASP A 121 -3.26 2.37 15.85
N PRO A 122 -3.63 3.21 16.84
CA PRO A 122 -2.77 4.27 17.30
C PRO A 122 -1.46 3.66 17.81
N PHE A 123 -0.35 4.34 17.54
CA PHE A 123 0.92 3.94 18.14
C PHE A 123 0.76 3.93 19.67
N PRO A 124 1.17 2.85 20.36
CA PRO A 124 0.96 2.74 21.79
C PRO A 124 1.65 3.89 22.54
N ALA A 125 0.96 4.45 23.52
CA ALA A 125 1.51 5.53 24.34
C ALA A 125 2.67 5.05 25.22
N ASP A 126 2.64 3.78 25.61
CA ASP A 126 3.70 3.07 26.33
C ASP A 126 4.08 1.83 25.53
N LEU A 127 5.25 1.88 24.90
CA LEU A 127 5.74 0.80 24.05
C LEU A 127 6.10 -0.44 24.88
N ASP A 128 6.64 -0.26 26.09
CA ASP A 128 7.11 -1.36 26.92
C ASP A 128 5.91 -2.18 27.42
N ALA A 129 4.89 -1.50 27.92
CA ALA A 129 3.64 -2.15 28.34
C ALA A 129 2.94 -2.89 27.18
N PHE A 130 2.91 -2.27 26.00
CA PHE A 130 2.36 -2.89 24.79
C PHE A 130 3.14 -4.15 24.40
N LEU A 131 4.47 -4.10 24.40
CA LEU A 131 5.30 -5.25 24.07
C LEU A 131 5.14 -6.37 25.10
N GLU A 132 5.03 -6.06 26.38
CA GLU A 132 4.73 -7.06 27.42
C GLU A 132 3.38 -7.75 27.20
N GLU A 133 2.35 -7.00 26.80
CA GLU A 133 1.03 -7.53 26.48
C GLU A 133 1.05 -8.42 25.23
N VAL A 134 1.77 -8.01 24.19
CA VAL A 134 2.00 -8.82 22.99
C VAL A 134 2.70 -10.14 23.35
N VAL A 135 3.77 -10.09 24.15
CA VAL A 135 4.48 -11.31 24.60
C VAL A 135 3.58 -12.20 25.45
N ARG A 136 2.78 -11.62 26.35
CA ARG A 136 1.86 -12.39 27.20
C ARG A 136 0.78 -13.07 26.37
N SER A 137 0.15 -12.34 25.46
CA SER A 137 -0.92 -12.89 24.60
C SER A 137 -0.41 -14.01 23.67
N LEU A 138 0.81 -13.92 23.15
CA LEU A 138 1.45 -14.98 22.36
C LEU A 138 1.78 -16.25 23.18
N ASN A 139 2.14 -16.09 24.46
CA ASN A 139 2.35 -17.22 25.37
C ASN A 139 1.02 -17.91 25.73
N GLU A 140 -0.07 -17.16 25.82
CA GLU A 140 -1.40 -17.68 26.15
C GLU A 140 -2.06 -18.42 24.98
N THR A 141 -1.76 -18.04 23.72
CA THR A 141 -2.24 -18.74 22.52
C THR A 141 -1.39 -19.95 22.12
N GLY A 142 -0.22 -20.16 22.74
CA GLY A 142 0.68 -21.27 22.42
C GLY A 142 1.40 -21.14 21.08
N GLU A 143 1.45 -19.94 20.48
CA GLU A 143 2.14 -19.71 19.20
C GLU A 143 3.67 -19.55 19.35
N LEU A 144 4.19 -19.60 20.58
CA LEU A 144 5.62 -19.64 20.90
C LEU A 144 6.07 -21.08 21.21
N GLU A 145 5.93 -22.00 20.26
CA GLU A 145 6.68 -23.25 20.29
C GLU A 145 7.97 -23.07 19.47
N LEU A 146 9.10 -22.95 20.19
CA LEU A 146 10.47 -23.02 19.67
C LEU A 146 10.86 -24.47 19.35
#